data_AF-A0A8T5UQR9-F1
#
_entry.id   AF-A0A8T5UQR9-F1
#
_cell.length_a   1.000
_cell.length_b   1.000
_cell.length_c   1.000
_cell.angle_alpha   90.00
_cell.angle_beta   90.00
_cell.angle_gamma   90.00
#
_symmetry.space_group_name_H-M   'P 1'
#
loop_
_entity.id
_entity.type
_entity.pdbx_description
1 polymer ?
#
loop_
_entity_poly.entity_id
_entity_poly.type
_entity_poly.pdbx_seq_one_letter_code
_entity_poly.pdbx_strand_id
1 'polypeptide(L)'
;MEKWNKLVHGNESKIYIKDRKYSDEIKIILINGIETFKNYIQNLHSKRKKTNSTIIKMRIGPDAFGWVHLGKIQEIKPENEVFNIISQVKLRKKQKLIKPINENREKKFIQGYGTFFYPPIWIGDQFPNPSLSDILSRKPLVKFTKTIQDINYKNKILIIKSDGFVAIEETDRKKATKKLNEIMAIALLFDIPVSIINESELGEVKIDPDDRKIGSQSMPINSMRTSLVNAQWNIPVNMEFNRIKISKNKIYKLFGTIDKITNDEIFKDFLIFYLESYTYFMNYLYSQSFIISWLIVERYLSIKWKEKIIDNIVENDKQNKNRKNDLKNPGRWSAYYIIETLRLLGIIKTDDEYKIFMNLKRKRDKIVHEGQECSKKESEKCLNLAKRILNEQIENNK
;
A
#
# COMPACT_ATOMS: atom_id res chain seq x y z
N MET A 1 11.53 -35.81 -22.00
CA MET A 1 11.01 -35.91 -20.62
C MET A 1 11.44 -37.21 -19.92
N GLU A 2 11.58 -38.34 -20.63
CA GLU A 2 11.94 -39.64 -20.03
C GLU A 2 13.39 -39.77 -19.52
N LYS A 3 14.33 -38.96 -20.05
CA LYS A 3 15.77 -39.14 -19.78
C LYS A 3 16.17 -38.94 -18.31
N TRP A 4 15.37 -38.22 -17.52
CA TRP A 4 15.71 -37.81 -16.15
C TRP A 4 14.73 -38.31 -15.07
N ASN A 5 13.65 -39.00 -15.46
CA ASN A 5 12.68 -39.58 -14.51
C ASN A 5 13.27 -40.72 -13.66
N LYS A 6 14.50 -41.19 -13.97
CA LYS A 6 15.22 -42.19 -13.18
C LYS A 6 15.99 -41.61 -11.98
N LEU A 7 16.18 -40.28 -11.87
CA LEU A 7 17.07 -39.68 -10.85
C LEU A 7 16.35 -38.89 -9.74
N VAL A 8 15.10 -38.47 -9.96
CA VAL A 8 14.24 -37.78 -8.99
C VAL A 8 12.81 -38.29 -9.22
N HIS A 9 12.21 -38.95 -8.23
CA HIS A 9 10.82 -39.43 -8.36
C HIS A 9 9.85 -38.25 -8.42
N GLY A 10 8.82 -38.35 -9.27
CA GLY A 10 7.88 -37.25 -9.57
C GLY A 10 7.20 -36.63 -8.34
N ASN A 11 7.11 -37.37 -7.24
CA ASN A 11 6.43 -36.96 -6.01
C ASN A 11 7.31 -36.06 -5.11
N GLU A 12 8.60 -35.88 -5.42
CA GLU A 12 9.55 -35.09 -4.61
C GLU A 12 9.86 -33.70 -5.20
N SER A 13 9.19 -33.30 -6.28
CA SER A 13 9.49 -32.06 -6.99
C SER A 13 8.53 -30.92 -6.66
N LYS A 14 9.06 -29.78 -6.18
CA LYS A 14 8.33 -28.51 -6.18
C LYS A 14 8.34 -27.93 -7.60
N ILE A 15 7.16 -27.50 -8.07
CA ILE A 15 6.91 -27.12 -9.47
C ILE A 15 7.54 -25.75 -9.78
N TYR A 16 8.17 -25.66 -10.96
CA TYR A 16 8.73 -24.45 -11.57
C TYR A 16 7.65 -23.42 -11.95
N ILE A 17 7.93 -22.13 -11.75
CA ILE A 17 7.07 -21.02 -12.22
C ILE A 17 7.60 -20.51 -13.56
N LYS A 18 6.77 -20.58 -14.60
CA LYS A 18 7.16 -20.46 -16.02
C LYS A 18 7.83 -19.13 -16.42
N ASP A 19 7.66 -18.07 -15.63
CA ASP A 19 7.98 -16.68 -16.00
C ASP A 19 9.30 -16.13 -15.42
N ARG A 20 10.13 -16.97 -14.80
CA ARG A 20 11.42 -16.54 -14.22
C ARG A 20 12.60 -16.87 -15.12
N LYS A 21 13.64 -16.01 -15.09
CA LYS A 21 14.91 -16.34 -15.75
C LYS A 21 15.58 -17.48 -15.00
N TYR A 22 16.22 -18.39 -15.74
CA TYR A 22 16.96 -19.52 -15.18
C TYR A 22 17.99 -19.13 -14.10
N SER A 23 18.61 -17.96 -14.25
CA SER A 23 19.53 -17.40 -13.25
C SER A 23 18.87 -17.09 -11.91
N ASP A 24 17.60 -16.70 -11.91
CA ASP A 24 16.86 -16.34 -10.69
C ASP A 24 16.50 -17.59 -9.90
N GLU A 25 16.22 -18.70 -10.58
CA GLU A 25 15.97 -19.99 -9.94
C GLU A 25 17.23 -20.56 -9.29
N ILE A 26 18.37 -20.56 -9.99
CA ILE A 26 19.67 -20.95 -9.40
C ILE A 26 19.96 -20.13 -8.14
N LYS A 27 19.69 -18.82 -8.21
CA LYS A 27 19.87 -17.90 -7.09
C LYS A 27 19.02 -18.32 -5.88
N ILE A 28 17.73 -18.64 -6.10
CA ILE A 28 16.80 -19.11 -5.06
C ILE A 28 17.30 -20.41 -4.41
N ILE A 29 17.77 -21.37 -5.22
CA ILE A 29 18.29 -22.64 -4.72
C ILE A 29 19.54 -22.45 -3.86
N LEU A 30 20.47 -21.59 -4.28
CA LEU A 30 21.66 -21.28 -3.48
C LEU A 30 21.29 -20.62 -2.15
N ILE A 31 20.32 -19.70 -2.16
CA ILE A 31 19.81 -19.06 -0.94
C ILE A 31 19.21 -20.10 0.00
N ASN A 32 18.31 -20.95 -0.51
CA ASN A 32 17.66 -22.00 0.29
C ASN A 32 18.67 -23.02 0.85
N GLY A 33 19.67 -23.40 0.06
CA GLY A 33 20.74 -24.30 0.49
C GLY A 33 21.57 -23.69 1.64
N ILE A 34 21.91 -22.41 1.53
CA ILE A 34 22.67 -21.69 2.56
C ILE A 34 21.85 -21.48 3.83
N GLU A 35 20.56 -21.16 3.72
CA GLU A 35 19.67 -21.05 4.88
C GLU A 35 19.48 -22.40 5.57
N THR A 36 19.29 -23.47 4.80
CA THR A 36 19.20 -24.84 5.34
C THR A 36 20.49 -25.22 6.07
N PHE A 37 21.66 -24.92 5.49
CA PHE A 37 22.94 -25.14 6.15
C PHE A 37 23.08 -24.33 7.44
N LYS A 38 22.69 -23.05 7.44
CA LYS A 38 22.73 -22.20 8.63
C LYS A 38 21.84 -22.74 9.75
N ASN A 39 20.61 -23.14 9.42
CA ASN A 39 19.68 -23.77 10.36
C ASN A 39 20.24 -25.10 10.89
N TYR A 40 20.90 -25.89 10.03
CA TYR A 40 21.59 -27.11 10.41
C TYR A 40 22.74 -26.84 11.40
N ILE A 41 23.60 -25.83 11.14
CA ILE A 41 24.67 -25.42 12.06
C ILE A 41 24.10 -24.93 13.39
N GLN A 42 23.02 -24.14 13.38
CA GLN A 42 22.35 -23.69 14.61
C GLN A 42 21.79 -24.88 15.42
N ASN A 43 21.26 -25.90 14.73
CA ASN A 43 20.77 -27.12 15.34
C ASN A 43 21.89 -28.05 15.85
N LEU A 44 23.11 -27.99 15.30
CA LEU A 44 24.27 -28.75 15.80
C LEU A 44 24.70 -28.34 17.21
N HIS A 45 24.34 -27.13 17.67
CA HIS A 45 24.52 -26.71 19.06
C HIS A 45 23.45 -27.26 20.01
N SER A 46 22.35 -27.82 19.48
CA SER A 46 21.38 -28.57 20.27
C SER A 46 21.89 -30.00 20.49
N LYS A 47 21.81 -30.53 21.71
CA LYS A 47 22.37 -31.86 22.11
C LYS A 47 21.73 -33.09 21.41
N ARG A 48 21.02 -32.92 20.29
CA ARG A 48 20.40 -34.04 19.55
C ARG A 48 21.47 -34.83 18.78
N LYS A 49 21.48 -36.16 18.97
CA LYS A 49 22.37 -37.11 18.27
C LYS A 49 22.25 -36.95 16.76
N LYS A 50 23.42 -36.95 16.09
CA LYS A 50 23.60 -36.76 14.64
C LYS A 50 22.78 -37.76 13.82
N THR A 51 22.08 -37.27 12.81
CA THR A 51 21.54 -38.11 11.72
C THR A 51 22.62 -38.39 10.67
N ASN A 52 22.49 -39.50 9.95
CA ASN A 52 23.35 -39.90 8.82
C ASN A 52 23.40 -38.82 7.73
N SER A 53 24.48 -38.82 6.94
CA SER A 53 24.63 -37.93 5.78
C SER A 53 23.42 -38.06 4.86
N THR A 54 22.75 -36.94 4.58
CA THR A 54 21.57 -36.91 3.71
C THR A 54 21.90 -36.10 2.47
N ILE A 55 21.64 -36.67 1.30
CA ILE A 55 21.76 -35.98 0.01
C ILE A 55 20.35 -35.59 -0.42
N ILE A 56 20.09 -34.29 -0.43
CA ILE A 56 18.84 -33.75 -0.96
C ILE A 56 19.08 -33.42 -2.42
N LYS A 57 18.41 -34.17 -3.31
CA LYS A 57 18.39 -33.87 -4.74
C LYS A 57 17.21 -32.95 -5.00
N MET A 58 17.45 -31.85 -5.70
CA MET A 58 16.39 -30.89 -6.04
C MET A 58 16.37 -30.67 -7.54
N ARG A 59 15.17 -30.69 -8.12
CA ARG A 59 14.95 -30.33 -9.52
C ARG A 59 14.74 -28.81 -9.57
N ILE A 60 15.59 -28.12 -10.34
CA ILE A 60 15.61 -26.66 -10.49
C ILE A 60 14.73 -26.22 -11.68
N GLY A 61 14.63 -27.08 -12.71
CA GLY A 61 13.82 -26.84 -13.90
C GLY A 61 13.66 -28.09 -14.77
N PRO A 62 13.13 -27.96 -16.01
CA PRO A 62 12.97 -29.08 -16.94
C PRO A 62 14.30 -29.82 -17.18
N ASP A 63 15.39 -29.05 -17.26
CA ASP A 63 16.74 -29.50 -17.63
C ASP A 63 17.80 -29.20 -16.55
N ALA A 64 17.38 -28.92 -15.32
CA ALA A 64 18.29 -28.51 -14.26
C ALA A 64 17.98 -29.18 -12.93
N PHE A 65 19.04 -29.56 -12.23
CA PHE A 65 18.97 -30.16 -10.90
C PHE A 65 20.17 -29.69 -10.07
N GLY A 66 20.05 -29.81 -8.76
CA GLY A 66 21.11 -29.51 -7.80
C GLY A 66 21.18 -30.58 -6.72
N TRP A 67 22.33 -30.66 -6.06
CA TRP A 67 22.56 -31.52 -4.92
C TRP A 67 22.91 -30.68 -3.70
N VAL A 68 22.24 -30.94 -2.59
CA VAL A 68 22.61 -30.40 -1.28
C VAL A 68 22.99 -31.57 -0.41
N HIS A 69 24.28 -31.66 -0.10
CA HIS A 69 24.81 -32.69 0.79
C HIS A 69 24.86 -32.16 2.22
N LEU A 70 24.15 -32.82 3.14
CA LEU A 70 24.13 -32.51 4.56
C LEU A 70 24.75 -33.68 5.33
N GLY A 71 26.03 -33.57 5.70
CA GLY A 71 26.75 -34.66 6.36
C GLY A 71 28.23 -34.36 6.58
N LYS A 72 29.01 -35.37 7.01
CA LYS A 72 30.45 -35.21 7.20
C LYS A 72 31.12 -35.03 5.84
N ILE A 73 31.71 -33.85 5.63
CA ILE A 73 32.39 -33.50 4.38
C ILE A 73 33.60 -34.42 4.07
N GLN A 74 34.14 -35.10 5.09
CA GLN A 74 35.23 -36.07 4.98
C GLN A 74 34.85 -37.35 4.22
N GLU A 75 33.55 -37.63 4.09
CA GLU A 75 33.02 -38.79 3.35
C GLU A 75 32.72 -38.44 1.88
N ILE A 76 32.84 -37.16 1.52
CA ILE A 76 32.73 -36.68 0.14
C ILE A 76 34.14 -36.76 -0.48
N LYS A 77 34.24 -37.12 -1.76
CA LYS A 77 35.46 -36.95 -2.57
C LYS A 77 35.33 -35.68 -3.43
N PRO A 78 35.48 -34.48 -2.84
CA PRO A 78 35.17 -33.20 -3.48
C PRO A 78 36.08 -32.89 -4.68
N GLU A 79 37.26 -33.50 -4.77
CA GLU A 79 38.24 -33.27 -5.83
C GLU A 79 37.69 -33.55 -7.23
N ASN A 80 36.89 -34.60 -7.40
CA ASN A 80 36.31 -34.95 -8.69
C ASN A 80 35.13 -34.05 -9.09
N GLU A 81 34.33 -33.60 -8.12
CA GLU A 81 33.16 -32.76 -8.35
C GLU A 81 33.52 -31.28 -8.56
N VAL A 82 34.53 -30.81 -7.82
CA VAL A 82 35.01 -29.43 -7.85
C VAL A 82 35.85 -29.16 -9.10
N PHE A 83 36.58 -30.15 -9.64
CA PHE A 83 37.41 -29.95 -10.85
C PHE A 83 36.58 -29.62 -12.10
N ASN A 84 35.37 -30.18 -12.21
CA ASN A 84 34.43 -29.86 -13.30
C ASN A 84 33.78 -28.47 -13.15
N ILE A 85 33.67 -27.95 -11.93
CA ILE A 85 33.08 -26.63 -11.64
C ILE A 85 34.13 -25.52 -11.80
N ILE A 86 35.39 -25.80 -11.41
CA ILE A 86 36.51 -24.86 -11.48
C ILE A 86 36.91 -24.49 -12.91
N SER A 87 36.79 -25.42 -13.87
CA SER A 87 37.16 -25.16 -15.28
C SER A 87 36.29 -24.06 -15.92
N GLN A 88 35.06 -23.85 -15.43
CA GLN A 88 34.13 -22.85 -15.97
C GLN A 88 34.27 -21.46 -15.33
N VAL A 89 34.88 -21.35 -14.14
CA VAL A 89 34.92 -20.09 -13.36
C VAL A 89 36.19 -19.28 -13.62
N LYS A 90 37.24 -19.87 -14.19
CA LYS A 90 38.54 -19.21 -14.42
C LYS A 90 38.54 -18.07 -15.45
N LEU A 91 37.44 -17.83 -16.18
CA LEU A 91 37.30 -16.68 -17.08
C LEU A 91 36.38 -15.61 -16.46
N ARG A 92 36.96 -14.76 -15.59
CA ARG A 92 36.68 -13.32 -15.39
C ARG A 92 36.88 -12.91 -13.93
N LYS A 93 37.86 -12.02 -13.69
CA LYS A 93 37.67 -10.71 -13.01
C LYS A 93 39.00 -10.10 -12.56
N LYS A 94 39.25 -8.86 -12.98
CA LYS A 94 39.95 -7.85 -12.15
C LYS A 94 39.26 -6.50 -12.33
N GLN A 95 38.76 -5.95 -11.22
CA GLN A 95 38.75 -4.52 -10.90
C GLN A 95 38.29 -4.34 -9.44
N LYS A 96 38.98 -3.47 -8.70
CA LYS A 96 38.45 -2.80 -7.50
C LYS A 96 39.05 -1.39 -7.42
N LEU A 97 38.16 -0.40 -7.33
CA LEU A 97 38.41 1.01 -7.06
C LEU A 97 38.13 1.30 -5.57
N ILE A 98 38.93 2.21 -5.01
CA ILE A 98 38.89 2.71 -3.64
C ILE A 98 37.85 3.85 -3.53
N LYS A 99 37.22 4.02 -2.36
CA LYS A 99 36.33 5.15 -2.04
C LYS A 99 36.94 6.04 -0.93
N PRO A 100 36.68 7.36 -0.92
CA PRO A 100 37.18 8.27 0.10
C PRO A 100 36.29 8.33 1.34
N ILE A 101 36.91 8.80 2.42
CA ILE A 101 36.39 9.02 3.77
C ILE A 101 35.68 10.39 3.81
N ASN A 102 34.52 10.46 4.47
CA ASN A 102 33.68 11.66 4.57
C ASN A 102 33.77 12.28 5.97
N GLU A 103 33.90 13.61 6.04
CA GLU A 103 33.95 14.41 7.27
C GLU A 103 32.60 14.45 8.01
N ASN A 104 32.64 14.29 9.33
CA ASN A 104 31.47 14.34 10.22
C ASN A 104 31.08 15.79 10.52
N ARG A 105 30.03 16.30 9.87
CA ARG A 105 29.26 17.45 10.39
C ARG A 105 28.13 16.92 11.27
N GLU A 106 27.93 17.50 12.45
CA GLU A 106 26.77 17.23 13.30
C GLU A 106 25.50 17.70 12.57
N LYS A 107 24.77 16.76 11.97
CA LYS A 107 23.52 17.03 11.27
C LYS A 107 22.40 17.32 12.27
N LYS A 108 21.78 18.49 12.15
CA LYS A 108 20.57 18.84 12.91
C LYS A 108 19.37 18.13 12.28
N PHE A 109 18.81 17.15 12.98
CA PHE A 109 17.62 16.44 12.52
C PHE A 109 16.33 17.07 13.08
N ILE A 110 15.31 17.20 12.23
CA ILE A 110 13.95 17.60 12.62
C ILE A 110 13.11 16.34 12.89
N GLN A 111 12.21 16.42 13.87
CA GLN A 111 11.31 15.32 14.21
C GLN A 111 10.07 15.31 13.30
N GLY A 112 9.55 14.11 13.02
CA GLY A 112 8.33 13.92 12.28
C GLY A 112 7.72 12.54 12.52
N TYR A 113 6.67 12.23 11.76
CA TYR A 113 6.06 10.89 11.75
C TYR A 113 5.98 10.32 10.33
N GLY A 114 6.08 9.01 10.23
CA GLY A 114 5.95 8.30 8.98
C GLY A 114 5.30 6.94 9.11
N THR A 115 4.89 6.38 7.98
CA THR A 115 4.29 5.06 7.86
C THR A 115 4.39 4.57 6.42
N PHE A 116 3.75 3.44 6.11
CA PHE A 116 3.68 2.89 4.76
C PHE A 116 2.28 2.99 4.17
N PHE A 117 2.24 3.13 2.86
CA PHE A 117 1.07 2.75 2.07
C PHE A 117 0.70 1.29 2.36
N TYR A 118 -0.60 1.03 2.56
CA TYR A 118 -1.12 -0.32 2.76
C TYR A 118 -2.43 -0.50 1.97
N PRO A 119 -2.57 -1.52 1.10
CA PRO A 119 -1.61 -2.58 0.80
C PRO A 119 -0.23 -2.07 0.33
N PRO A 120 0.85 -2.84 0.52
CA PRO A 120 2.20 -2.36 0.24
C PRO A 120 2.36 -2.03 -1.24
N ILE A 121 3.02 -0.91 -1.54
CA ILE A 121 3.27 -0.48 -2.92
C ILE A 121 4.77 -0.45 -3.24
N TRP A 122 5.09 -0.39 -4.52
CA TRP A 122 6.40 -0.03 -5.03
C TRP A 122 6.25 1.05 -6.10
N ILE A 123 6.90 2.18 -5.90
CA ILE A 123 6.82 3.34 -6.78
C ILE A 123 8.01 3.33 -7.73
N GLY A 124 7.73 3.09 -9.01
CA GLY A 124 8.71 3.05 -10.10
C GLY A 124 8.49 1.91 -11.08
N ASP A 125 9.19 1.98 -12.21
CA ASP A 125 8.99 1.05 -13.33
C ASP A 125 9.71 -0.29 -13.13
N GLN A 126 10.59 -0.40 -12.14
CA GLN A 126 11.33 -1.63 -11.86
C GLN A 126 11.48 -1.82 -10.36
N PHE A 127 11.26 -3.06 -9.91
CA PHE A 127 11.67 -3.50 -8.59
C PHE A 127 13.20 -3.54 -8.51
N PRO A 128 13.80 -3.43 -7.31
CA PRO A 128 15.24 -3.54 -7.21
C PRO A 128 15.64 -4.97 -7.56
N ASN A 129 16.71 -5.11 -8.34
CA ASN A 129 17.28 -6.40 -8.69
C ASN A 129 18.60 -6.60 -7.93
N PRO A 130 18.55 -6.98 -6.64
CA PRO A 130 19.75 -7.17 -5.83
C PRO A 130 20.61 -8.29 -6.41
N SER A 131 21.93 -8.14 -6.40
CA SER A 131 22.83 -9.21 -6.83
C SER A 131 22.77 -10.42 -5.87
N LEU A 132 23.24 -11.60 -6.29
CA LEU A 132 23.37 -12.75 -5.38
C LEU A 132 24.17 -12.38 -4.13
N SER A 133 25.26 -11.62 -4.30
CA SER A 133 26.07 -11.13 -3.18
C SER A 133 25.27 -10.27 -2.21
N ASP A 134 24.36 -9.41 -2.71
CA ASP A 134 23.51 -8.58 -1.85
C ASP A 134 22.55 -9.43 -1.00
N ILE A 135 21.97 -10.47 -1.60
CA ILE A 135 21.07 -11.38 -0.88
C ILE A 135 21.83 -12.22 0.15
N LEU A 136 22.96 -12.81 -0.22
CA LEU A 136 23.78 -13.61 0.70
C LEU A 136 24.33 -12.77 1.86
N SER A 137 24.68 -11.51 1.58
CA SER A 137 25.13 -10.56 2.61
C SER A 137 23.97 -9.97 3.42
N ARG A 138 22.73 -10.40 3.17
CA ARG A 138 21.50 -9.88 3.78
C ARG A 138 21.47 -8.35 3.78
N LYS A 139 21.84 -7.74 2.65
CA LYS A 139 21.75 -6.28 2.53
C LYS A 139 20.28 -5.89 2.73
N PRO A 140 19.99 -4.87 3.54
CA PRO A 140 18.60 -4.49 3.78
C PRO A 140 18.01 -3.83 2.53
N LEU A 141 16.72 -4.05 2.29
CA LEU A 141 15.95 -3.47 1.18
C LEU A 141 16.05 -1.93 1.16
N VAL A 142 16.12 -1.30 2.34
CA VAL A 142 16.27 0.17 2.46
C VAL A 142 17.45 0.72 1.66
N LYS A 143 18.53 -0.06 1.44
CA LYS A 143 19.68 0.36 0.62
C LYS A 143 19.37 0.49 -0.87
N PHE A 144 18.28 -0.11 -1.33
CA PHE A 144 17.81 -0.04 -2.71
C PHE A 144 16.65 0.95 -2.88
N THR A 145 16.11 1.47 -1.78
CA THR A 145 15.05 2.47 -1.81
C THR A 145 15.60 3.82 -2.21
N LYS A 146 14.83 4.54 -3.04
CA LYS A 146 15.16 5.91 -3.47
C LYS A 146 14.06 6.85 -3.00
N THR A 147 14.43 8.07 -2.64
CA THR A 147 13.44 9.15 -2.49
C THR A 147 12.84 9.41 -3.88
N ILE A 148 11.52 9.30 -3.98
CA ILE A 148 10.77 9.55 -5.21
C ILE A 148 10.26 10.98 -5.24
N GLN A 149 9.68 11.42 -4.13
CA GLN A 149 9.14 12.76 -3.98
C GLN A 149 9.63 13.35 -2.67
N ASP A 150 9.93 14.63 -2.74
CA ASP A 150 10.41 15.42 -1.65
C ASP A 150 9.89 16.84 -1.84
N ILE A 151 8.78 17.14 -1.18
CA ILE A 151 8.03 18.39 -1.37
C ILE A 151 7.77 19.07 -0.04
N ASN A 152 7.54 20.37 -0.13
CA ASN A 152 6.94 21.12 0.97
C ASN A 152 5.43 20.98 0.85
N TYR A 153 4.83 20.10 1.64
CA TYR A 153 3.38 19.96 1.73
C TYR A 153 2.86 20.78 2.91
N LYS A 154 2.06 21.82 2.64
CA LYS A 154 1.58 22.77 3.67
C LYS A 154 2.72 23.30 4.55
N ASN A 155 3.80 23.75 3.91
CA ASN A 155 5.03 24.25 4.53
C ASN A 155 5.79 23.24 5.41
N LYS A 156 5.54 21.93 5.24
CA LYS A 156 6.23 20.85 5.94
C LYS A 156 6.96 19.93 4.97
N ILE A 157 8.14 19.45 5.34
CA ILE A 157 8.87 18.49 4.53
C ILE A 157 8.09 17.16 4.49
N LEU A 158 7.75 16.70 3.29
CA LEU A 158 7.14 15.40 3.03
C LEU A 158 8.09 14.57 2.15
N ILE A 159 8.48 13.40 2.65
CA ILE A 159 9.39 12.47 1.98
C ILE A 159 8.63 11.21 1.62
N ILE A 160 8.76 10.78 0.37
CA ILE A 160 8.21 9.51 -0.12
C ILE A 160 9.31 8.69 -0.76
N LYS A 161 9.43 7.44 -0.32
CA LYS A 161 10.40 6.49 -0.84
C LYS A 161 9.76 5.52 -1.82
N SER A 162 10.59 4.91 -2.66
CA SER A 162 10.19 3.97 -3.70
C SER A 162 9.49 2.71 -3.18
N ASP A 163 9.66 2.37 -1.91
CA ASP A 163 8.98 1.25 -1.25
C ASP A 163 7.65 1.63 -0.59
N GLY A 164 7.11 2.80 -0.91
CA GLY A 164 5.84 3.27 -0.36
C GLY A 164 5.94 3.72 1.09
N PHE A 165 7.14 3.98 1.62
CA PHE A 165 7.28 4.70 2.88
C PHE A 165 6.98 6.18 2.65
N VAL A 166 6.18 6.78 3.53
CA VAL A 166 5.85 8.21 3.54
C VAL A 166 6.10 8.79 4.94
N ALA A 167 6.75 9.94 5.00
CA ALA A 167 7.03 10.66 6.23
C ALA A 167 6.79 12.15 6.08
N ILE A 168 6.28 12.79 7.14
CA ILE A 168 6.01 14.21 7.21
C ILE A 168 6.67 14.83 8.45
N GLU A 169 7.23 16.02 8.28
CA GLU A 169 7.73 16.89 9.34
C GLU A 169 6.57 17.49 10.15
N GLU A 170 6.13 16.77 11.17
CA GLU A 170 5.07 17.19 12.08
C GLU A 170 5.33 16.57 13.46
N THR A 171 5.40 17.37 14.51
CA THR A 171 5.73 16.91 15.87
C THR A 171 4.49 16.44 16.62
N ASP A 172 3.30 16.85 16.20
CA ASP A 172 2.02 16.40 16.76
C ASP A 172 1.54 15.16 16.00
N ARG A 173 1.51 14.02 16.70
CA ARG A 173 1.14 12.73 16.11
C ARG A 173 -0.25 12.75 15.46
N LYS A 174 -1.24 13.35 16.12
CA LYS A 174 -2.62 13.42 15.63
C LYS A 174 -2.73 14.29 14.37
N LYS A 175 -2.03 15.43 14.32
CA LYS A 175 -1.93 16.28 13.12
C LYS A 175 -1.23 15.54 11.98
N ALA A 176 -0.17 14.79 12.29
CA ALA A 176 0.52 13.97 11.30
C ALA A 176 -0.40 12.89 10.72
N THR A 177 -1.17 12.20 11.56
CA THR A 177 -2.18 11.21 11.11
C THR A 177 -3.21 11.87 10.18
N LYS A 178 -3.75 13.04 10.55
CA LYS A 178 -4.73 13.76 9.71
C LYS A 178 -4.14 14.10 8.33
N LYS A 179 -2.92 14.66 8.29
CA LYS A 179 -2.23 15.02 7.03
C LYS A 179 -1.87 13.81 6.18
N LEU A 180 -1.43 12.71 6.79
CA LEU A 180 -1.11 11.49 6.07
C LEU A 180 -2.36 10.81 5.51
N ASN A 181 -3.48 10.78 6.25
CA ASN A 181 -4.75 10.25 5.75
C ASN A 181 -5.34 11.10 4.63
N GLU A 182 -5.10 12.40 4.64
CA GLU A 182 -5.44 13.30 3.53
C GLU A 182 -4.68 12.92 2.24
N ILE A 183 -3.38 12.62 2.35
CA ILE A 183 -2.58 12.07 1.24
C ILE A 183 -3.12 10.71 0.78
N MET A 184 -3.47 9.81 1.71
CA MET A 184 -4.02 8.49 1.38
C MET A 184 -5.37 8.60 0.68
N ALA A 185 -6.27 9.46 1.15
CA ALA A 185 -7.58 9.64 0.52
C ALA A 185 -7.47 10.10 -0.92
N ILE A 186 -6.53 11.00 -1.21
CA ILE A 186 -6.26 11.47 -2.57
C ILE A 186 -5.58 10.36 -3.37
N ALA A 187 -4.63 9.62 -2.80
CA ALA A 187 -4.05 8.45 -3.45
C ALA A 187 -5.13 7.46 -3.92
N LEU A 188 -6.13 7.22 -3.07
CA LEU A 188 -7.26 6.35 -3.37
C LEU A 188 -8.12 6.87 -4.54
N LEU A 189 -8.40 8.17 -4.60
CA LEU A 189 -9.09 8.78 -5.74
C LEU A 189 -8.33 8.60 -7.05
N PHE A 190 -7.00 8.63 -6.98
CA PHE A 190 -6.12 8.31 -8.10
C PHE A 190 -5.99 6.80 -8.35
N ASP A 191 -6.86 5.92 -7.84
CA ASP A 191 -6.77 4.46 -8.01
C ASP A 191 -5.48 3.85 -7.45
N ILE A 192 -4.92 4.41 -6.38
CA ILE A 192 -3.87 3.76 -5.60
C ILE A 192 -4.56 3.14 -4.38
N PRO A 193 -4.66 1.80 -4.31
CA PRO A 193 -5.38 1.15 -3.22
C PRO A 193 -4.65 1.42 -1.91
N VAL A 194 -5.32 2.12 -0.99
CA VAL A 194 -4.80 2.46 0.32
C VAL A 194 -5.88 2.41 1.39
N SER A 195 -5.50 2.01 2.60
CA SER A 195 -6.35 2.04 3.79
C SER A 195 -6.05 3.25 4.66
N ILE A 196 -6.97 3.58 5.57
CA ILE A 196 -6.77 4.59 6.61
C ILE A 196 -5.63 4.21 7.56
N ILE A 197 -4.87 5.19 8.00
CA ILE A 197 -3.79 5.09 8.98
C ILE A 197 -4.36 5.44 10.35
N ASN A 198 -4.21 4.53 11.31
CA ASN A 198 -4.49 4.82 12.71
C ASN A 198 -3.29 5.50 13.36
N GLU A 199 -3.56 6.29 14.40
CA GLU A 199 -2.51 6.99 15.16
C GLU A 199 -1.45 6.03 15.75
N SER A 200 -1.87 4.82 16.12
CA SER A 200 -0.99 3.74 16.61
C SER A 200 -0.11 3.11 15.53
N GLU A 201 -0.30 3.45 14.25
CA GLU A 201 0.48 2.93 13.12
C GLU A 201 1.54 3.91 12.62
N LEU A 202 1.64 5.08 13.25
CA LEU A 202 2.70 6.05 12.98
C LEU A 202 3.94 5.75 13.80
N GLY A 203 5.08 5.73 13.11
CA GLY A 203 6.38 5.74 13.76
C GLY A 203 7.07 7.08 13.66
N GLU A 204 7.92 7.34 14.64
CA GLU A 204 8.74 8.54 14.71
C GLU A 204 9.87 8.48 13.69
N VAL A 205 10.12 9.61 13.03
CA VAL A 205 11.21 9.76 12.07
C VAL A 205 12.03 11.00 12.39
N LYS A 206 13.32 10.92 12.11
CA LYS A 206 14.24 12.07 12.10
C LYS A 206 14.56 12.40 10.66
N ILE A 207 14.24 13.61 10.24
CA ILE A 207 14.45 14.11 8.88
C ILE A 207 15.61 15.09 8.90
N ASP A 208 16.59 14.86 8.05
CA ASP A 208 17.64 15.83 7.75
C ASP A 208 17.04 16.92 6.83
N PRO A 209 16.96 18.19 7.26
CA PRO A 209 16.34 19.25 6.47
C PRO A 209 17.14 19.62 5.21
N ASP A 210 18.46 19.44 5.23
CA ASP A 210 19.35 19.84 4.15
C ASP A 210 19.35 18.78 3.04
N ASP A 211 19.54 17.52 3.44
CA ASP A 211 19.60 16.38 2.51
C ASP A 211 18.21 15.78 2.23
N ARG A 212 17.17 16.17 2.98
CA ARG A 212 15.82 15.59 2.96
C ARG A 212 15.83 14.06 3.01
N LYS A 213 16.73 13.53 3.84
CA LYS A 213 16.90 12.10 4.11
C LYS A 213 16.37 11.75 5.48
N ILE A 214 15.87 10.53 5.60
CA ILE A 214 15.49 9.96 6.90
C ILE A 214 16.75 9.45 7.59
N GLY A 215 17.11 10.07 8.71
CA GLY A 215 18.24 9.68 9.55
C GLY A 215 17.95 8.47 10.41
N SER A 216 16.87 8.52 11.19
CA SER A 216 16.41 7.40 12.03
C SER A 216 14.90 7.25 11.94
N GLN A 217 14.41 6.02 12.16
CA GLN A 217 12.98 5.71 12.24
C GLN A 217 12.74 4.73 13.39
N SER A 218 11.67 4.94 14.14
CA SER A 218 11.17 4.06 15.20
C SER A 218 9.70 3.81 14.93
N MET A 219 9.27 2.55 14.89
CA MET A 219 7.90 2.20 14.50
C MET A 219 7.24 1.39 15.61
N PRO A 220 5.94 1.62 15.88
CA PRO A 220 5.22 0.86 16.88
C PRO A 220 5.22 -0.63 16.51
N ILE A 221 5.18 -1.49 17.52
CA ILE A 221 5.11 -2.93 17.33
C ILE A 221 3.62 -3.29 17.22
N ASN A 222 3.23 -4.14 16.27
CA ASN A 222 1.90 -4.77 16.13
C ASN A 222 0.90 -4.16 15.13
N SER A 223 1.32 -3.70 13.96
CA SER A 223 0.40 -3.48 12.82
C SER A 223 0.90 -4.10 11.51
N MET A 224 -0.02 -4.38 10.58
CA MET A 224 0.34 -4.87 9.24
C MET A 224 1.29 -3.91 8.52
N ARG A 225 1.13 -2.59 8.69
CA ARG A 225 2.08 -1.58 8.19
C ARG A 225 3.44 -1.66 8.86
N THR A 226 3.49 -1.85 10.17
CA THR A 226 4.76 -1.92 10.90
C THR A 226 5.56 -3.18 10.53
N SER A 227 4.89 -4.26 10.10
CA SER A 227 5.57 -5.44 9.55
C SER A 227 6.42 -5.11 8.31
N LEU A 228 6.07 -4.06 7.55
CA LEU A 228 6.83 -3.60 6.38
C LEU A 228 8.16 -2.95 6.75
N VAL A 229 8.27 -2.42 7.98
CA VAL A 229 9.54 -1.91 8.52
C VAL A 229 10.51 -3.07 8.70
N ASN A 230 10.04 -4.19 9.27
CA ASN A 230 10.84 -5.39 9.41
C ASN A 230 11.22 -5.96 8.03
N ALA A 231 10.31 -5.87 7.06
CA ALA A 231 10.59 -6.22 5.67
C ALA A 231 11.59 -5.28 4.98
N GLN A 232 11.88 -4.08 5.51
CA GLN A 232 12.98 -3.25 4.98
C GLN A 232 14.36 -3.81 5.36
N TRP A 233 14.46 -4.58 6.45
CA TRP A 233 15.72 -5.13 6.93
C TRP A 233 16.13 -6.44 6.25
N ASN A 234 15.20 -7.08 5.53
CA ASN A 234 15.44 -8.30 4.76
C ASN A 234 14.98 -8.09 3.32
N ILE A 235 15.83 -8.36 2.32
CA ILE A 235 15.37 -8.42 0.92
C ILE A 235 14.42 -9.63 0.81
N PRO A 236 13.13 -9.43 0.49
CA PRO A 236 12.26 -10.54 0.18
C PRO A 236 12.80 -11.24 -1.07
N VAL A 237 12.89 -12.56 -1.04
CA VAL A 237 13.22 -13.37 -2.22
C VAL A 237 12.24 -13.10 -3.37
N ASN A 238 11.04 -12.58 -3.05
CA ASN A 238 9.96 -12.34 -4.00
C ASN A 238 9.24 -11.00 -3.77
N MET A 239 9.90 -9.88 -4.07
CA MET A 239 9.32 -8.54 -3.85
C MET A 239 8.06 -8.26 -4.68
N GLU A 240 7.97 -8.83 -5.87
CA GLU A 240 6.89 -8.56 -6.83
C GLU A 240 5.53 -9.09 -6.36
N PHE A 241 5.52 -10.14 -5.52
CA PHE A 241 4.28 -10.81 -5.11
C PHE A 241 3.55 -10.07 -3.99
N ASN A 242 4.26 -9.22 -3.25
CA ASN A 242 3.73 -8.59 -2.04
C ASN A 242 3.53 -7.07 -2.19
N ARG A 243 3.79 -6.51 -3.37
CA ARG A 243 3.76 -5.06 -3.60
C ARG A 243 3.08 -4.69 -4.90
N ILE A 244 2.16 -3.74 -4.82
CA ILE A 244 1.46 -3.18 -5.97
C ILE A 244 2.37 -2.15 -6.65
N LYS A 245 2.65 -2.36 -7.93
CA LYS A 245 3.53 -1.46 -8.69
C LYS A 245 2.76 -0.21 -9.12
N ILE A 246 3.30 0.95 -8.78
CA ILE A 246 2.74 2.26 -9.07
C ILE A 246 3.76 3.08 -9.88
N SER A 247 3.35 3.70 -10.97
CA SER A 247 4.24 4.55 -11.77
C SER A 247 4.55 5.86 -11.06
N LYS A 248 5.76 6.41 -11.27
CA LYS A 248 6.14 7.71 -10.69
C LYS A 248 5.22 8.84 -11.15
N ASN A 249 4.82 8.83 -12.42
CA ASN A 249 3.90 9.82 -12.98
C ASN A 249 2.57 9.90 -12.23
N LYS A 250 2.07 8.75 -11.74
CA LYS A 250 0.84 8.70 -10.95
C LYS A 250 1.01 9.41 -9.60
N ILE A 251 2.16 9.23 -8.94
CA ILE A 251 2.53 9.93 -7.71
C ILE A 251 2.73 11.43 -7.96
N TYR A 252 3.41 11.83 -9.04
CA TYR A 252 3.57 13.25 -9.37
C TYR A 252 2.22 13.94 -9.64
N LYS A 253 1.30 13.27 -10.35
CA LYS A 253 -0.06 13.79 -10.58
C LYS A 253 -0.85 13.97 -9.28
N LEU A 254 -0.76 12.99 -8.37
CA LEU A 254 -1.37 13.07 -7.03
C LEU A 254 -0.90 14.34 -6.32
N PHE A 255 0.40 14.56 -6.21
CA PHE A 255 0.95 15.73 -5.52
C PHE A 255 0.74 17.06 -6.26
N GLY A 256 0.61 17.05 -7.59
CA GLY A 256 0.18 18.23 -8.33
C GLY A 256 -1.27 18.65 -8.05
N THR A 257 -2.06 17.77 -7.43
CA THR A 257 -3.50 17.99 -7.17
C THR A 257 -3.79 18.20 -5.68
N ILE A 258 -2.91 17.72 -4.79
CA ILE A 258 -3.15 17.77 -3.33
C ILE A 258 -3.36 19.19 -2.80
N ASP A 259 -2.54 20.15 -3.23
CA ASP A 259 -2.62 21.52 -2.72
C ASP A 259 -3.85 22.27 -3.23
N LYS A 260 -4.39 21.88 -4.39
CA LYS A 260 -5.61 22.46 -4.95
C LYS A 260 -6.85 22.00 -4.21
N ILE A 261 -6.87 20.70 -3.88
CA ILE A 261 -8.04 20.02 -3.33
C ILE A 261 -8.21 20.29 -1.83
N THR A 262 -7.09 20.45 -1.12
CA THR A 262 -7.09 20.34 0.34
C THR A 262 -7.32 21.63 1.11
N ASN A 263 -7.71 22.71 0.41
CA ASN A 263 -8.07 23.99 1.02
C ASN A 263 -9.55 24.06 1.40
N ASP A 264 -10.40 23.20 0.84
CA ASP A 264 -11.81 23.08 1.21
C ASP A 264 -11.97 22.04 2.33
N GLU A 265 -12.27 22.51 3.55
CA GLU A 265 -12.46 21.63 4.72
C GLU A 265 -13.66 20.68 4.55
N ILE A 266 -14.73 21.08 3.85
CA ILE A 266 -15.89 20.20 3.61
C ILE A 266 -15.48 19.07 2.67
N PHE A 267 -14.77 19.42 1.59
CA PHE A 267 -14.28 18.42 0.65
C PHE A 267 -13.29 17.45 1.31
N LYS A 268 -12.44 17.99 2.19
CA LYS A 268 -11.49 17.20 2.98
C LYS A 268 -12.19 16.18 3.88
N ASP A 269 -13.29 16.55 4.53
CA ASP A 269 -14.08 15.58 5.31
C ASP A 269 -14.58 14.44 4.41
N PHE A 270 -15.07 14.76 3.21
CA PHE A 270 -15.55 13.72 2.29
C PHE A 270 -14.44 12.77 1.84
N LEU A 271 -13.24 13.31 1.59
CA LEU A 271 -12.05 12.50 1.27
C LEU A 271 -11.75 11.50 2.39
N ILE A 272 -11.80 11.94 3.64
CA ILE A 272 -11.56 11.06 4.80
C ILE A 272 -12.66 10.00 4.91
N PHE A 273 -13.93 10.38 4.80
CA PHE A 273 -15.04 9.40 4.79
C PHE A 273 -14.88 8.38 3.66
N TYR A 274 -14.40 8.80 2.49
CA TYR A 274 -14.19 7.90 1.36
C TYR A 274 -13.05 6.90 1.62
N LEU A 275 -11.95 7.36 2.24
CA LEU A 275 -10.86 6.49 2.66
C LEU A 275 -11.30 5.48 3.74
N GLU A 276 -12.11 5.92 4.71
CA GLU A 276 -12.68 5.07 5.74
C GLU A 276 -13.62 4.03 5.16
N SER A 277 -14.56 4.44 4.30
CA SER A 277 -15.50 3.52 3.68
C SER A 277 -14.79 2.48 2.83
N TYR A 278 -13.80 2.87 2.04
CA TYR A 278 -12.96 1.94 1.29
C TYR A 278 -12.20 0.98 2.20
N THR A 279 -11.67 1.46 3.33
CA THR A 279 -10.99 0.58 4.29
C THR A 279 -11.94 -0.47 4.86
N TYR A 280 -13.16 -0.08 5.25
CA TYR A 280 -14.18 -1.02 5.70
C TYR A 280 -14.57 -2.02 4.61
N PHE A 281 -14.70 -1.56 3.37
CA PHE A 281 -15.01 -2.43 2.23
C PHE A 281 -13.94 -3.51 2.04
N MET A 282 -12.67 -3.13 2.07
CA MET A 282 -11.54 -4.05 1.93
C MET A 282 -11.43 -5.03 3.10
N ASN A 283 -11.94 -4.65 4.27
CA ASN A 283 -11.99 -5.51 5.47
C ASN A 283 -13.29 -6.32 5.57
N TYR A 284 -14.08 -6.42 4.50
CA TYR A 284 -15.35 -7.17 4.46
C TYR A 284 -16.45 -6.63 5.40
N LEU A 285 -16.30 -5.39 5.89
CA LEU A 285 -17.26 -4.69 6.74
C LEU A 285 -18.22 -3.85 5.87
N TYR A 286 -19.02 -4.56 5.08
CA TYR A 286 -19.80 -3.96 3.98
C TYR A 286 -20.89 -2.99 4.45
N SER A 287 -21.56 -3.27 5.57
CA SER A 287 -22.57 -2.38 6.14
C SER A 287 -21.95 -1.06 6.60
N GLN A 288 -20.80 -1.10 7.27
CA GLN A 288 -20.07 0.09 7.71
C GLN A 288 -19.57 0.90 6.52
N SER A 289 -18.95 0.24 5.53
CA SER A 289 -18.55 0.87 4.26
C SER A 289 -19.73 1.57 3.58
N PHE A 290 -20.89 0.91 3.54
CA PHE A 290 -22.10 1.46 2.92
C PHE A 290 -22.56 2.72 3.66
N ILE A 291 -22.67 2.67 5.00
CA ILE A 291 -23.14 3.80 5.80
C ILE A 291 -22.22 5.01 5.65
N ILE A 292 -20.90 4.81 5.74
CA ILE A 292 -19.94 5.91 5.58
C ILE A 292 -19.96 6.47 4.14
N SER A 293 -20.10 5.61 3.12
CA SER A 293 -20.27 6.06 1.73
C SER A 293 -21.57 6.85 1.54
N TRP A 294 -22.66 6.43 2.20
CA TRP A 294 -23.94 7.12 2.15
C TRP A 294 -23.86 8.52 2.76
N LEU A 295 -23.06 8.73 3.81
CA LEU A 295 -22.86 10.08 4.39
C LEU A 295 -22.33 11.07 3.34
N ILE A 296 -21.45 10.64 2.45
CA ILE A 296 -20.94 11.47 1.34
C ILE A 296 -22.09 11.81 0.38
N VAL A 297 -22.88 10.81 0.00
CA VAL A 297 -24.03 10.98 -0.90
C VAL A 297 -25.07 11.94 -0.29
N GLU A 298 -25.41 11.77 0.98
CA GLU A 298 -26.40 12.59 1.68
C GLU A 298 -25.93 14.04 1.85
N ARG A 299 -24.66 14.26 2.19
CA ARG A 299 -24.10 15.62 2.25
C ARG A 299 -24.02 16.25 0.87
N TYR A 300 -23.69 15.49 -0.17
CA TYR A 300 -23.73 15.99 -1.56
C TYR A 300 -25.14 16.44 -1.97
N LEU A 301 -26.16 15.62 -1.71
CA LEU A 301 -27.56 15.98 -1.98
C LEU A 301 -27.98 17.22 -1.19
N SER A 302 -27.54 17.34 0.06
CA SER A 302 -27.80 18.51 0.91
C SER A 302 -27.12 19.79 0.39
N ILE A 303 -25.92 19.67 -0.18
CA ILE A 303 -25.23 20.79 -0.83
C ILE A 303 -26.01 21.23 -2.07
N LYS A 304 -26.43 20.30 -2.93
CA LYS A 304 -27.25 20.63 -4.11
C LYS A 304 -28.60 21.25 -3.74
N TRP A 305 -29.24 20.73 -2.69
CA TRP A 305 -30.45 21.30 -2.11
C TRP A 305 -30.24 22.75 -1.67
N LYS A 306 -29.16 23.00 -0.94
CA LYS A 306 -28.82 24.34 -0.46
C LYS A 306 -28.56 25.30 -1.64
N GLU A 307 -27.64 24.94 -2.53
CA GLU A 307 -27.22 25.76 -3.67
C GLU A 307 -28.36 26.10 -4.62
N LYS A 308 -29.27 25.15 -4.87
CA LYS A 308 -30.30 25.30 -5.92
C LYS A 308 -31.64 25.79 -5.41
N ILE A 309 -31.92 25.68 -4.12
CA ILE A 309 -33.24 26.01 -3.56
C ILE A 309 -33.10 27.02 -2.44
N ILE A 310 -32.31 26.71 -1.40
CA ILE A 310 -32.22 27.56 -0.20
C ILE A 310 -31.57 28.90 -0.53
N ASP A 311 -30.46 28.88 -1.25
CA ASP A 311 -29.66 30.09 -1.52
C ASP A 311 -30.33 31.01 -2.56
N ASN A 312 -31.30 30.49 -3.32
CA ASN A 312 -32.10 31.26 -4.29
C ASN A 312 -33.30 31.99 -3.65
N ILE A 313 -33.56 31.81 -2.34
CA ILE A 313 -34.64 32.52 -1.64
C ILE A 313 -34.12 33.87 -1.14
N VAL A 314 -34.73 34.95 -1.66
CA VAL A 314 -34.44 36.32 -1.24
C VAL A 314 -35.16 36.62 0.09
N GLU A 315 -34.40 36.97 1.14
CA GLU A 315 -34.92 37.20 2.50
C GLU A 315 -35.48 38.62 2.68
N ASN A 316 -36.40 39.04 1.80
CA ASN A 316 -36.96 40.40 1.83
C ASN A 316 -38.03 40.60 2.91
N ASP A 317 -38.56 39.52 3.48
CA ASP A 317 -39.61 39.56 4.49
C ASP A 317 -39.51 38.39 5.49
N LYS A 318 -40.28 38.49 6.58
CA LYS A 318 -40.33 37.49 7.65
C LYS A 318 -40.79 36.11 7.15
N GLN A 319 -41.69 36.06 6.16
CA GLN A 319 -42.22 34.81 5.61
C GLN A 319 -41.13 34.05 4.83
N ASN A 320 -40.36 34.75 4.00
CA ASN A 320 -39.24 34.19 3.25
C ASN A 320 -38.11 33.72 4.18
N LYS A 321 -37.83 34.46 5.25
CA LYS A 321 -36.87 34.03 6.28
C LYS A 321 -37.33 32.75 6.99
N ASN A 322 -38.61 32.68 7.38
CA ASN A 322 -39.20 31.48 7.99
C ASN A 322 -39.15 30.28 7.03
N ARG A 323 -39.55 30.48 5.76
CA ARG A 323 -39.47 29.45 4.73
C ARG A 323 -38.05 28.91 4.56
N LYS A 324 -37.05 29.79 4.52
CA LYS A 324 -35.64 29.37 4.41
C LYS A 324 -35.18 28.55 5.61
N ASN A 325 -35.62 28.92 6.81
CA ASN A 325 -35.33 28.13 8.03
C ASN A 325 -36.04 26.77 8.02
N ASP A 326 -37.29 26.73 7.54
CA ASP A 326 -38.05 25.48 7.40
C ASP A 326 -37.38 24.51 6.41
N LEU A 327 -36.80 25.02 5.32
CA LEU A 327 -36.05 24.25 4.32
C LEU A 327 -34.69 23.74 4.82
N LYS A 328 -34.16 24.32 5.89
CA LYS A 328 -32.95 23.87 6.58
C LYS A 328 -33.22 22.80 7.64
N ASN A 329 -34.48 22.58 8.02
CA ASN A 329 -34.83 21.66 9.10
C ASN A 329 -34.70 20.19 8.63
N PRO A 330 -33.72 19.41 9.15
CA PRO A 330 -33.50 18.04 8.73
C PRO A 330 -34.63 17.10 9.13
N GLY A 331 -35.43 17.44 10.15
CA GLY A 331 -36.61 16.67 10.55
C GLY A 331 -37.77 16.78 9.57
N ARG A 332 -37.79 17.83 8.73
CA ARG A 332 -38.80 18.01 7.67
C ARG A 332 -38.32 17.50 6.32
N TRP A 333 -37.05 17.71 5.98
CA TRP A 333 -36.49 17.38 4.67
C TRP A 333 -35.60 16.15 4.76
N SER A 334 -36.23 14.98 4.75
CA SER A 334 -35.50 13.71 4.63
C SER A 334 -34.81 13.59 3.27
N ALA A 335 -33.79 12.72 3.19
CA ALA A 335 -33.11 12.42 1.92
C ALA A 335 -34.09 12.01 0.81
N TYR A 336 -35.21 11.36 1.15
CA TYR A 336 -36.27 11.05 0.19
C TYR A 336 -36.84 12.31 -0.46
N TYR A 337 -37.33 13.27 0.33
CA TYR A 337 -37.93 14.50 -0.20
C TYR A 337 -36.91 15.36 -0.96
N ILE A 338 -35.65 15.36 -0.51
CA ILE A 338 -34.57 16.04 -1.23
C ILE A 338 -34.38 15.41 -2.62
N ILE A 339 -34.26 14.08 -2.71
CA ILE A 339 -34.07 13.38 -4.00
C ILE A 339 -35.26 13.63 -4.94
N GLU A 340 -36.49 13.48 -4.46
CA GLU A 340 -37.71 13.72 -5.25
C GLU A 340 -37.75 15.14 -5.80
N THR A 341 -37.50 16.13 -4.96
CA THR A 341 -37.55 17.54 -5.38
C THR A 341 -36.43 17.88 -6.35
N LEU A 342 -35.20 17.39 -6.12
CA LEU A 342 -34.09 17.59 -7.05
C LEU A 342 -34.35 16.92 -8.41
N ARG A 343 -35.10 15.81 -8.44
CA ARG A 343 -35.58 15.19 -9.69
C ARG A 343 -36.61 16.05 -10.40
N LEU A 344 -37.62 16.55 -9.68
CA LEU A 344 -38.65 17.43 -10.24
C LEU A 344 -38.08 18.73 -10.84
N LEU A 345 -37.02 19.26 -10.22
CA LEU A 345 -36.30 20.45 -10.70
C LEU A 345 -35.32 20.16 -11.85
N GLY A 346 -35.20 18.91 -12.31
CA GLY A 346 -34.27 18.52 -13.37
C GLY A 346 -32.79 18.57 -12.99
N ILE A 347 -32.47 18.69 -11.69
CA ILE A 347 -31.08 18.68 -11.20
C ILE A 347 -30.53 17.25 -11.26
N ILE A 348 -31.34 16.26 -10.84
CA ILE A 348 -31.09 14.85 -11.13
C ILE A 348 -31.66 14.57 -12.53
N LYS A 349 -30.78 14.48 -13.52
CA LYS A 349 -31.16 14.55 -14.94
C LYS A 349 -31.68 13.23 -15.49
N THR A 350 -31.14 12.11 -15.04
CA THR A 350 -31.46 10.79 -15.62
C THR A 350 -32.30 9.93 -14.68
N ASP A 351 -33.14 9.07 -15.25
CA ASP A 351 -33.92 8.10 -14.47
C ASP A 351 -33.03 7.09 -13.75
N ASP A 352 -31.90 6.73 -14.37
CA ASP A 352 -30.95 5.79 -13.78
C ASP A 352 -30.28 6.37 -12.54
N GLU A 353 -29.88 7.64 -12.58
CA GLU A 353 -29.33 8.34 -11.44
C GLU A 353 -30.34 8.44 -10.29
N TYR A 354 -31.58 8.84 -10.59
CA TYR A 354 -32.67 8.87 -9.61
C TYR A 354 -32.91 7.49 -8.98
N LYS A 355 -33.02 6.43 -9.80
CA LYS A 355 -33.17 5.05 -9.32
C LYS A 355 -32.00 4.61 -8.46
N ILE A 356 -30.77 5.02 -8.77
CA ILE A 356 -29.61 4.72 -7.94
C ILE A 356 -29.76 5.36 -6.55
N PHE A 357 -30.03 6.66 -6.47
CA PHE A 357 -30.20 7.35 -5.19
C PHE A 357 -31.32 6.74 -4.36
N MET A 358 -32.47 6.49 -4.97
CA MET A 358 -33.63 5.92 -4.28
C MET A 358 -33.38 4.50 -3.75
N ASN A 359 -32.70 3.66 -4.53
CA ASN A 359 -32.36 2.31 -4.09
C ASN A 359 -31.35 2.32 -2.93
N LEU A 360 -30.34 3.18 -2.99
CA LEU A 360 -29.35 3.32 -1.91
C LEU A 360 -30.00 3.91 -0.64
N LYS A 361 -30.89 4.90 -0.78
CA LYS A 361 -31.67 5.44 0.35
C LYS A 361 -32.48 4.36 1.05
N ARG A 362 -33.24 3.56 0.28
CA ARG A 362 -34.02 2.44 0.84
C ARG A 362 -33.12 1.44 1.54
N LYS A 363 -31.96 1.13 0.97
CA LYS A 363 -31.00 0.21 1.61
C LYS A 363 -30.45 0.80 2.92
N ARG A 364 -30.12 2.08 2.95
CA ARG A 364 -29.71 2.79 4.17
C ARG A 364 -30.77 2.67 5.25
N ASP A 365 -32.03 2.90 4.92
CA ASP A 365 -33.12 2.81 5.89
C ASP A 365 -33.23 1.42 6.49
N LYS A 366 -33.14 0.36 5.66
CA LYS A 366 -33.14 -1.01 6.15
C LYS A 366 -31.94 -1.33 7.05
N ILE A 367 -30.74 -0.86 6.71
CA ILE A 367 -29.55 -1.05 7.56
C ILE A 367 -29.75 -0.34 8.92
N VAL A 368 -30.18 0.92 8.91
CA VAL A 368 -30.25 1.77 10.11
C VAL A 368 -31.44 1.43 11.01
N HIS A 369 -32.61 1.15 10.41
CA HIS A 369 -33.86 0.97 11.16
C HIS A 369 -34.21 -0.51 11.40
N GLU A 370 -33.79 -1.40 10.51
CA GLU A 370 -34.11 -2.84 10.59
C GLU A 370 -32.88 -3.70 10.93
N GLY A 371 -31.68 -3.11 10.98
CA GLY A 371 -30.43 -3.86 11.22
C GLY A 371 -30.03 -4.78 10.06
N GLN A 372 -30.56 -4.56 8.85
CA GLN A 372 -30.29 -5.43 7.70
C GLN A 372 -28.81 -5.38 7.31
N GLU A 373 -28.20 -6.54 7.03
CA GLU A 373 -26.85 -6.58 6.47
C GLU A 373 -26.78 -6.03 5.04
N CYS A 374 -25.64 -5.45 4.68
CA CYS A 374 -25.32 -5.00 3.34
C CYS A 374 -24.44 -6.02 2.62
N SER A 375 -24.83 -6.40 1.40
CA SER A 375 -23.99 -7.23 0.55
C SER A 375 -22.79 -6.46 -0.02
N LYS A 376 -21.77 -7.19 -0.48
CA LYS A 376 -20.61 -6.62 -1.19
C LYS A 376 -21.04 -5.73 -2.36
N LYS A 377 -21.96 -6.21 -3.20
CA LYS A 377 -22.42 -5.50 -4.41
C LYS A 377 -23.14 -4.19 -4.08
N GLU A 378 -23.97 -4.19 -3.04
CA GLU A 378 -24.66 -2.98 -2.58
C GLU A 378 -23.68 -1.95 -2.01
N SER A 379 -22.71 -2.40 -1.19
CA SER A 379 -21.66 -1.55 -0.61
C SER A 379 -20.76 -0.95 -1.70
N GLU A 380 -20.31 -1.77 -2.64
CA GLU A 380 -19.50 -1.35 -3.79
C GLU A 380 -20.24 -0.33 -4.66
N LYS A 381 -21.54 -0.53 -4.89
CA LYS A 381 -22.36 0.43 -5.65
C LYS A 381 -22.43 1.79 -4.96
N CYS A 382 -22.58 1.83 -3.64
CA CYS A 382 -22.58 3.08 -2.87
C CYS A 382 -21.20 3.75 -2.87
N LEU A 383 -20.14 2.96 -2.66
CA LEU A 383 -18.76 3.42 -2.66
C LEU A 383 -18.35 4.03 -4.01
N ASN A 384 -18.75 3.39 -5.12
CA ASN A 384 -18.49 3.88 -6.47
C ASN A 384 -19.26 5.19 -6.77
N LEU A 385 -20.49 5.32 -6.27
CA LEU A 385 -21.24 6.58 -6.36
C LEU A 385 -20.55 7.70 -5.57
N ALA A 386 -20.09 7.42 -4.35
CA ALA A 386 -19.34 8.38 -3.55
C ALA A 386 -18.06 8.83 -4.26
N LYS A 387 -17.29 7.90 -4.85
CA LYS A 387 -16.13 8.22 -5.68
C LYS A 387 -16.48 9.12 -6.86
N ARG A 388 -17.57 8.83 -7.57
CA ARG A 388 -18.03 9.63 -8.71
C ARG A 388 -18.33 11.07 -8.29
N ILE A 389 -19.07 11.25 -7.19
CA ILE A 389 -19.38 12.56 -6.60
C ILE A 389 -18.10 13.34 -6.29
N LEU A 390 -17.09 12.68 -5.69
CA LEU A 390 -15.82 13.34 -5.36
C LEU A 390 -15.04 13.76 -6.60
N ASN A 391 -15.03 12.93 -7.64
CA ASN A 391 -14.40 13.28 -8.91
C ASN A 391 -15.09 14.48 -9.57
N GLU A 392 -16.43 14.53 -9.58
CA GLU A 392 -17.19 15.67 -10.09
C GLU A 392 -16.86 16.96 -9.33
N GLN A 393 -16.73 16.89 -8.00
CA GLN A 393 -16.33 18.04 -7.19
C GLN A 393 -14.90 18.51 -7.47
N ILE A 394 -13.96 17.59 -7.74
CA ILE A 394 -12.59 17.95 -8.16
C ILE A 394 -12.60 18.66 -9.50
N GLU A 395 -13.43 18.22 -10.44
CA GLU A 395 -13.55 18.85 -11.76
C GLU A 395 -14.15 20.25 -11.68
N ASN A 396 -15.14 20.48 -10.79
CA ASN A 396 -15.73 21.80 -10.58
C ASN A 396 -14.79 22.78 -9.84
N ASN A 397 -13.79 22.28 -9.11
CA ASN A 397 -12.81 23.09 -8.37
C ASN A 397 -11.51 23.36 -9.16
N LYS A 398 -11.39 22.86 -10.39
CA LYS A 398 -10.29 23.19 -11.32
C LYS A 398 -10.64 24.44 -12.11
#